data_AF-A0A067MHS3-F1
#
_entry.id   AF-A0A067MHS3-F1
#
_cell.length_a   1.000
_cell.length_b   1.000
_cell.length_c   1.000
_cell.angle_alpha   90.00
_cell.angle_beta   90.00
_cell.angle_gamma   90.00
#
_symmetry.space_group_name_H-M   'P 1'
#
loop_
_entity.id
_entity.type
_entity.pdbx_description
1 polymer ?
#
loop_
_entity_poly.entity_id
_entity_poly.type
_entity_poly.pdbx_seq_one_letter_code
_entity_poly.pdbx_strand_id
1 'polypeptide(L)'
;YQKSLDKLERLIIQRLFELEKSRMRGTGYKLRVQIAKGLQERSKTIRAALSKFNKAARDRDGSHQNLELTHLIEAVFIADVSILRECRIDVRNKLWTKPLVRKAIVAWQETLRAKEELQRVAVETRRLHTWIFDEEELLELKIQELRLRKDVLGEELAHRRALLVQVHDNLLRTIYEIESIPGYVGT
;
A
#
# COMPACT_ATOMS: atom_id res chain seq x y z
N TYR A 1 -11.40 -21.67 -27.17
CA TYR A 1 -10.06 -21.52 -26.57
C TYR A 1 -9.75 -20.09 -26.10
N GLN A 2 -9.60 -19.09 -26.99
CA GLN A 2 -9.20 -17.72 -26.56
C GLN A 2 -10.19 -17.08 -25.58
N LYS A 3 -11.50 -17.10 -25.89
CA LYS A 3 -12.54 -16.58 -24.96
C LYS A 3 -12.54 -17.24 -23.58
N SER A 4 -12.19 -18.53 -23.50
CA SER A 4 -12.11 -19.25 -22.22
C SER A 4 -10.82 -18.90 -21.46
N LEU A 5 -9.73 -18.63 -22.18
CA LEU A 5 -8.50 -18.10 -21.60
C LEU A 5 -8.73 -16.71 -21.02
N ASP A 6 -9.20 -15.74 -21.81
CA ASP A 6 -9.46 -14.36 -21.35
C ASP A 6 -10.36 -14.32 -20.10
N LYS A 7 -11.37 -15.20 -20.07
CA LYS A 7 -12.28 -15.34 -18.91
C LYS A 7 -11.56 -15.87 -17.68
N LEU A 8 -10.71 -16.89 -17.85
CA LEU A 8 -9.90 -17.45 -16.77
C LEU A 8 -8.94 -16.38 -16.23
N GLU A 9 -8.25 -15.65 -17.11
CA GLU A 9 -7.34 -14.57 -16.73
C GLU A 9 -8.01 -13.47 -15.92
N ARG A 10 -9.13 -12.96 -16.41
CA ARG A 10 -9.89 -11.91 -15.72
C ARG A 10 -10.25 -12.34 -14.30
N LEU A 11 -10.70 -13.58 -14.11
CA LEU A 11 -11.11 -14.09 -12.80
C LEU A 11 -9.93 -14.23 -11.83
N ILE A 12 -8.76 -14.60 -12.36
CA ILE A 12 -7.52 -14.70 -11.59
C ILE A 12 -7.01 -13.33 -11.15
N ILE A 13 -7.00 -12.35 -12.06
CA ILE A 13 -6.64 -10.96 -11.75
C ILE A 13 -7.60 -10.38 -10.70
N GLN A 14 -8.89 -10.59 -10.88
CA GLN A 14 -9.91 -10.19 -9.91
C GLN A 14 -9.69 -10.85 -8.54
N ARG A 15 -9.23 -12.09 -8.50
CA ARG A 15 -8.90 -12.80 -7.26
C ARG A 15 -7.67 -12.20 -6.56
N LEU A 16 -6.64 -11.84 -7.31
CA LEU A 16 -5.45 -11.17 -6.76
C LEU A 16 -5.83 -9.87 -6.05
N PHE A 17 -6.62 -9.01 -6.71
CA PHE A 17 -7.07 -7.76 -6.11
C PHE A 17 -7.92 -7.97 -4.85
N GLU A 18 -8.73 -9.03 -4.77
CA GLU A 18 -9.44 -9.37 -3.53
C GLU A 18 -8.51 -9.79 -2.40
N LEU A 19 -7.47 -10.55 -2.70
CA LEU A 19 -6.48 -10.99 -1.72
C LEU A 19 -5.69 -9.78 -1.19
N GLU A 20 -5.32 -8.85 -2.06
CA GLU A 20 -4.71 -7.58 -1.66
C GLU A 20 -5.65 -6.77 -0.75
N LYS A 21 -6.93 -6.64 -1.15
CA LYS A 21 -7.96 -5.98 -0.32
C LYS A 21 -8.14 -6.63 1.05
N SER A 22 -8.03 -7.95 1.15
CA SER A 22 -8.12 -8.65 2.44
C SER A 22 -6.97 -8.32 3.40
N ARG A 23 -5.83 -7.86 2.87
CA ARG A 23 -4.64 -7.49 3.65
C ARG A 23 -4.64 -6.02 4.09
N MET A 24 -5.62 -5.21 3.65
CA MET A 24 -5.70 -3.81 4.04
C MET A 24 -6.06 -3.65 5.53
N ARG A 25 -5.19 -2.93 6.25
CA ARG A 25 -5.42 -2.48 7.63
C ARG A 25 -6.53 -1.43 7.65
N GLY A 26 -7.34 -1.37 8.72
CA GLY A 26 -8.48 -0.45 8.83
C GLY A 26 -9.80 -0.92 8.19
N THR A 27 -9.86 -2.13 7.63
CA THR A 27 -11.11 -2.70 7.11
C THR A 27 -12.00 -3.21 8.25
N GLY A 28 -13.21 -2.64 8.39
CA GLY A 28 -14.20 -3.05 9.39
C GLY A 28 -14.67 -4.50 9.21
N TYR A 29 -15.13 -5.14 10.30
CA TYR A 29 -15.49 -6.56 10.32
C TYR A 29 -16.45 -6.99 9.19
N LYS A 30 -17.51 -6.22 8.94
CA LYS A 30 -18.49 -6.51 7.88
C LYS A 30 -17.85 -6.59 6.49
N LEU A 31 -16.92 -5.69 6.19
CA LEU A 31 -16.20 -5.68 4.91
C LEU A 31 -15.29 -6.91 4.78
N ARG A 32 -14.61 -7.31 5.86
CA ARG A 32 -13.78 -8.54 5.87
C ARG A 32 -14.61 -9.79 5.60
N VAL A 33 -15.81 -9.90 6.18
CA VAL A 33 -16.74 -11.01 5.92
C VAL A 33 -17.17 -11.05 4.44
N GLN A 34 -17.49 -9.89 3.85
CA GLN A 34 -17.86 -9.82 2.43
C GLN A 34 -16.68 -10.20 1.51
N ILE A 35 -15.47 -9.73 1.83
CA ILE A 35 -14.25 -10.14 1.11
C ILE A 35 -14.05 -11.66 1.22
N ALA A 36 -14.19 -12.24 2.41
CA ALA A 36 -14.05 -13.68 2.60
C ALA A 36 -15.09 -14.49 1.80
N LYS A 37 -16.35 -14.05 1.76
CA LYS A 37 -17.41 -14.67 0.93
C LYS A 37 -17.11 -14.55 -0.56
N GLY A 38 -16.77 -13.34 -1.02
CA GLY A 38 -16.37 -13.09 -2.41
C GLY A 38 -15.18 -13.94 -2.83
N LEU A 39 -14.21 -14.11 -1.93
CA LEU A 39 -13.10 -15.02 -2.13
C LEU A 39 -13.59 -16.48 -2.33
N GLN A 40 -14.45 -17.01 -1.47
CA GLN A 40 -14.94 -18.39 -1.63
C GLN A 40 -15.70 -18.59 -2.95
N GLU A 41 -16.57 -17.66 -3.32
CA GLU A 41 -17.35 -17.70 -4.56
C GLU A 41 -16.46 -17.60 -5.79
N ARG A 42 -15.45 -16.72 -5.76
CA ARG A 42 -14.49 -16.57 -6.85
C ARG A 42 -13.65 -17.83 -7.05
N SER A 43 -13.27 -18.51 -5.98
CA SER A 43 -12.56 -19.80 -6.07
C SER A 43 -13.40 -20.87 -6.80
N LYS A 44 -14.71 -20.94 -6.53
CA LYS A 44 -15.62 -21.84 -7.27
C LYS A 44 -15.73 -21.44 -8.74
N THR A 45 -15.83 -20.14 -9.01
CA THR A 45 -15.94 -19.61 -10.38
C THR A 45 -14.67 -19.85 -11.20
N ILE A 46 -13.48 -19.69 -10.60
CA ILE A 46 -12.20 -19.98 -11.25
C ILE A 46 -12.10 -21.47 -11.58
N ARG A 47 -12.49 -22.38 -10.67
CA ARG A 47 -12.52 -23.83 -10.96
C ARG A 47 -13.38 -24.17 -12.18
N ALA A 48 -14.57 -23.57 -12.25
CA ALA A 48 -15.45 -23.76 -13.40
C ALA A 48 -14.87 -23.19 -14.70
N ALA A 49 -14.22 -22.01 -14.64
CA ALA A 49 -13.55 -21.41 -15.78
C ALA A 49 -12.34 -22.23 -16.25
N LEU A 50 -11.56 -22.76 -15.31
CA LEU A 50 -10.41 -23.62 -15.56
C LEU A 50 -10.82 -24.93 -16.25
N SER A 51 -11.89 -25.57 -15.79
CA SER A 51 -12.46 -26.76 -16.46
C SER A 51 -12.86 -26.46 -17.91
N LYS A 52 -13.52 -25.32 -18.15
CA LYS A 52 -13.88 -24.87 -19.51
C LYS A 52 -12.65 -24.58 -20.37
N PHE A 53 -11.62 -23.98 -19.79
CA PHE A 53 -10.35 -23.75 -20.47
C PHE A 53 -9.66 -25.07 -20.84
N ASN A 54 -9.46 -25.98 -19.89
CA ASN A 54 -8.81 -27.28 -20.13
C ASN A 54 -9.54 -28.10 -21.19
N LYS A 55 -10.89 -28.07 -21.18
CA LYS A 55 -11.70 -28.69 -22.25
C LYS A 55 -11.40 -28.05 -23.60
N ALA A 56 -11.53 -26.72 -23.70
CA ALA A 56 -11.30 -26.00 -24.95
C ALA A 56 -9.84 -26.08 -25.45
N ALA A 57 -8.89 -26.33 -24.54
CA ALA A 57 -7.48 -26.54 -24.84
C ALA A 57 -7.23 -27.93 -25.41
N ARG A 58 -7.83 -28.96 -24.80
CA ARG A 58 -7.81 -30.33 -25.31
C ARG A 58 -8.47 -30.47 -26.69
N ASP A 59 -9.60 -29.79 -26.88
CA ASP A 59 -10.31 -29.78 -28.17
C ASP A 59 -9.46 -29.11 -29.28
N ARG A 60 -8.53 -28.21 -28.90
CA ARG A 60 -7.64 -27.51 -29.83
C ARG A 60 -6.33 -28.26 -30.08
N ASP A 61 -5.77 -28.84 -29.04
CA ASP A 61 -4.52 -29.59 -29.04
C ASP A 61 -4.70 -30.82 -28.14
N GLY A 62 -4.79 -31.99 -28.77
CA GLY A 62 -5.02 -33.25 -28.07
C GLY A 62 -3.90 -33.63 -27.09
N SER A 63 -2.72 -33.01 -27.22
CA SER A 63 -1.58 -33.21 -26.33
C SER A 63 -1.62 -32.34 -25.06
N HIS A 64 -2.61 -31.44 -24.94
CA HIS A 64 -2.66 -30.47 -23.84
C HIS A 64 -2.88 -31.14 -22.48
N GLN A 65 -1.92 -30.95 -21.57
CA GLN A 65 -2.02 -31.35 -20.18
C GLN A 65 -2.97 -30.42 -19.42
N ASN A 66 -3.81 -30.99 -18.56
CA ASN A 66 -4.75 -30.19 -17.77
C ASN A 66 -4.00 -29.28 -16.79
N LEU A 67 -4.29 -27.98 -16.84
CA LEU A 67 -3.83 -27.06 -15.81
C LEU A 67 -4.58 -27.31 -14.50
N GLU A 68 -3.83 -27.47 -13.42
CA GLU A 68 -4.38 -27.58 -12.06
C GLU A 68 -4.49 -26.19 -11.41
N LEU A 69 -5.49 -26.03 -10.53
CA LEU A 69 -5.72 -24.76 -9.84
C LEU A 69 -4.56 -24.39 -8.91
N THR A 70 -3.94 -25.37 -8.25
CA THR A 70 -2.78 -25.20 -7.37
C THR A 70 -1.60 -24.58 -8.12
N HIS A 71 -1.19 -25.19 -9.23
CA HIS A 71 -0.16 -24.67 -10.11
C HIS A 71 -0.50 -23.27 -10.62
N LEU A 72 -1.77 -23.00 -10.91
CA LEU A 72 -2.21 -21.69 -11.37
C LEU A 72 -2.13 -20.63 -10.26
N ILE A 73 -2.50 -20.96 -9.02
CA ILE A 73 -2.40 -20.05 -7.87
C ILE A 73 -0.93 -19.79 -7.52
N GLU A 74 -0.09 -20.82 -7.50
CA GLU A 74 1.36 -20.69 -7.28
C GLU A 74 2.00 -19.84 -8.38
N ALA A 75 1.64 -20.09 -9.64
CA ALA A 75 2.09 -19.31 -10.78
C ALA A 75 1.61 -17.86 -10.72
N VAL A 76 0.42 -17.58 -10.19
CA VAL A 76 -0.13 -16.21 -10.05
C VAL A 76 0.42 -15.48 -8.84
N PHE A 77 0.79 -16.21 -7.79
CA PHE A 77 1.50 -15.68 -6.63
C PHE A 77 2.96 -15.38 -6.97
N ILE A 78 3.57 -16.24 -7.78
CA ILE A 78 4.94 -16.07 -8.26
C ILE A 78 4.97 -15.02 -9.36
N ALA A 79 4.15 -15.12 -10.40
CA ALA A 79 4.08 -14.17 -11.51
C ALA A 79 2.91 -13.22 -11.33
N ASP A 80 3.25 -11.94 -11.23
CA ASP A 80 2.30 -10.85 -11.36
C ASP A 80 1.72 -10.87 -12.79
N VAL A 81 0.69 -11.70 -13.00
CA VAL A 81 -0.20 -11.86 -14.18
C VAL A 81 0.48 -12.18 -15.53
N SER A 82 1.80 -12.08 -15.63
CA SER A 82 2.56 -12.22 -16.87
C SER A 82 2.63 -13.66 -17.39
N ILE A 83 2.37 -14.66 -16.53
CA ILE A 83 2.26 -16.07 -16.96
C ILE A 83 1.05 -16.29 -17.87
N LEU A 84 0.00 -15.49 -17.74
CA LEU A 84 -1.19 -15.63 -18.56
C LEU A 84 -1.05 -14.93 -19.93
N ARG A 85 -0.07 -14.04 -20.09
CA ARG A 85 0.23 -13.34 -21.35
C ARG A 85 0.86 -14.23 -22.45
N GLU A 86 0.53 -15.52 -22.51
CA GLU A 86 0.99 -16.41 -23.60
C GLU A 86 0.56 -15.94 -25.00
N CYS A 87 -0.39 -15.00 -25.11
CA CYS A 87 -0.95 -14.61 -26.40
C CYS A 87 -0.35 -13.36 -27.08
N ARG A 88 0.67 -12.67 -26.54
CA ARG A 88 1.24 -11.49 -27.23
C ARG A 88 2.77 -11.40 -27.27
N ILE A 89 3.46 -11.68 -26.16
CA ILE A 89 4.93 -11.75 -26.10
C ILE A 89 5.28 -12.71 -24.96
N ASP A 90 6.01 -13.80 -25.24
CA ASP A 90 6.51 -14.67 -24.18
C ASP A 90 7.60 -13.95 -23.38
N VAL A 91 7.22 -13.50 -22.18
CA VAL A 91 8.12 -12.84 -21.23
C VAL A 91 8.68 -13.80 -20.20
N ARG A 92 8.27 -15.07 -20.17
CA ARG A 92 8.69 -16.05 -19.15
C ARG A 92 10.20 -16.23 -19.12
N ASN A 93 10.85 -16.09 -20.28
CA ASN A 93 12.29 -16.21 -20.44
C ASN A 93 13.08 -14.92 -20.11
N LYS A 94 12.42 -13.81 -19.77
CA LYS A 94 13.11 -12.56 -19.44
C LYS A 94 13.72 -12.66 -18.04
N LEU A 95 14.92 -12.10 -17.85
CA LEU A 95 15.60 -12.16 -16.55
C LEU A 95 14.78 -11.57 -15.40
N TRP A 96 14.03 -10.49 -15.66
CA TRP A 96 13.18 -9.83 -14.67
C TRP A 96 11.91 -10.61 -14.30
N THR A 97 11.56 -11.72 -14.95
CA THR A 97 10.44 -12.58 -14.47
C THR A 97 10.89 -13.54 -13.38
N LYS A 98 12.19 -13.87 -13.33
CA LYS A 98 12.77 -14.76 -12.31
C LYS A 98 12.50 -14.20 -10.91
N PRO A 99 11.93 -14.99 -9.97
CA PRO A 99 11.52 -14.48 -8.66
C PRO A 99 12.66 -13.84 -7.86
N LEU A 100 13.85 -14.46 -7.92
CA LEU A 100 15.04 -13.95 -7.26
C LEU A 100 15.45 -12.56 -7.79
N VAL A 101 15.43 -12.40 -9.12
CA VAL A 101 15.79 -11.13 -9.77
C VAL A 101 14.78 -10.04 -9.42
N ARG A 102 13.48 -10.35 -9.36
CA ARG A 102 12.47 -9.37 -8.93
C ARG A 102 12.64 -8.94 -7.50
N LYS A 103 12.87 -9.89 -6.58
CA LYS A 103 13.15 -9.54 -5.18
C LYS A 103 14.37 -8.61 -5.08
N ALA A 104 15.42 -8.88 -5.86
CA ALA A 104 16.59 -8.01 -5.93
C ALA A 104 16.27 -6.62 -6.50
N ILE A 105 15.46 -6.53 -7.57
CA ILE A 105 15.02 -5.24 -8.14
C ILE A 105 14.19 -4.45 -7.13
N VAL A 106 13.23 -5.09 -6.47
CA VAL A 106 12.38 -4.45 -5.45
C VAL A 106 13.24 -3.95 -4.29
N ALA A 107 14.12 -4.79 -3.74
CA ALA A 107 15.03 -4.37 -2.68
C ALA A 107 15.91 -3.20 -3.12
N TRP A 108 16.46 -3.24 -4.34
CA TRP A 108 17.24 -2.12 -4.88
C TRP A 108 16.41 -0.84 -5.00
N GLN A 109 15.17 -0.92 -5.52
CA GLN A 109 14.26 0.24 -5.60
C GLN A 109 13.90 0.78 -4.22
N GLU A 110 13.62 -0.10 -3.25
CA GLU A 110 13.37 0.28 -1.86
C GLU A 110 14.57 1.00 -1.27
N THR A 111 15.81 0.57 -1.53
CA THR A 111 17.00 1.29 -1.06
C THR A 111 17.17 2.68 -1.69
N LEU A 112 16.78 2.84 -2.96
CA LEU A 112 16.78 4.16 -3.61
C LEU A 112 15.71 5.07 -3.00
N ARG A 113 14.48 4.56 -2.84
CA ARG A 113 13.37 5.32 -2.23
C ARG A 113 13.65 5.65 -0.77
N ALA A 114 14.29 4.77 -0.01
CA ALA A 114 14.69 5.04 1.36
C ALA A 114 15.65 6.23 1.45
N LYS A 115 16.57 6.39 0.49
CA LYS A 115 17.47 7.55 0.43
C LYS A 115 16.72 8.86 0.14
N GLU A 116 15.75 8.82 -0.77
CA GLU A 116 14.86 9.97 -1.02
C GLU A 116 14.04 10.32 0.22
N GLU A 117 13.51 9.29 0.90
CA GLU A 117 12.68 9.46 2.08
C GLU A 117 13.47 10.04 3.26
N LEU A 118 14.74 9.66 3.44
CA LEU A 118 15.62 10.29 4.43
C LEU A 118 15.75 11.81 4.22
N GLN A 119 15.87 12.26 2.97
CA GLN A 119 15.92 13.69 2.65
C GLN A 119 14.59 14.38 2.91
N ARG A 120 13.47 13.72 2.56
CA ARG A 120 12.13 14.26 2.80
C ARG A 120 11.84 14.40 4.29
N VAL A 121 12.12 13.37 5.08
CA VAL A 121 11.95 13.38 6.53
C VAL A 121 12.75 14.52 7.15
N ALA A 122 14.00 14.76 6.74
CA ALA A 122 14.78 15.89 7.24
C ALA A 122 14.10 17.25 7.00
N VAL A 123 13.57 17.46 5.79
CA VAL A 123 12.85 18.70 5.44
C VAL A 123 11.53 18.82 6.20
N GLU A 124 10.77 17.74 6.31
CA GLU A 124 9.47 17.72 6.99
C GLU A 124 9.60 17.89 8.50
N THR A 125 10.56 17.21 9.13
CA THR A 125 10.91 17.37 10.55
C THR A 125 11.25 18.82 10.85
N ARG A 126 12.09 19.45 10.02
CA ARG A 126 12.46 20.86 10.21
C ARG A 126 11.25 21.79 10.05
N ARG A 127 10.42 21.56 9.03
CA ARG A 127 9.19 22.35 8.80
C ARG A 127 8.21 22.22 9.96
N LEU A 128 8.02 21.01 10.48
CA LEU A 128 7.14 20.76 11.61
C LEU A 128 7.68 21.43 12.87
N HIS A 129 8.98 21.34 13.13
CA HIS A 129 9.63 22.06 14.22
C HIS A 129 9.37 23.58 14.08
N THR A 130 9.70 24.20 12.95
CA THR A 130 9.44 25.64 12.74
C THR A 130 7.97 26.00 12.92
N TRP A 131 7.05 25.23 12.35
CA TRP A 131 5.62 25.47 12.48
C TRP A 131 5.12 25.45 13.93
N ILE A 132 5.62 24.52 14.77
CA ILE A 132 5.29 24.47 16.20
C ILE A 132 5.69 25.76 16.90
N PHE A 133 6.93 26.22 16.70
CA PHE A 133 7.43 27.44 17.34
C PHE A 133 6.67 28.69 16.86
N ASP A 134 6.43 28.79 15.55
CA ASP A 134 5.67 29.90 14.96
C ASP A 134 4.22 29.93 15.48
N GLU A 135 3.58 28.75 15.62
CA GLU A 135 2.22 28.66 16.15
C GLU A 135 2.17 29.04 17.64
N GLU A 136 3.12 28.58 18.45
CA GLU A 136 3.18 28.92 19.87
C GLU A 136 3.36 30.42 20.12
N GLU A 137 4.26 31.06 19.35
CA GLU A 137 4.48 32.50 19.40
C GLU A 137 3.22 33.26 18.95
N LEU A 138 2.61 32.86 17.83
CA LEU A 138 1.39 33.48 17.31
C LEU A 138 0.24 33.39 18.32
N LEU A 139 0.03 32.22 18.92
CA LEU A 139 -1.02 32.01 19.91
C LEU A 139 -0.78 32.87 21.15
N GLU A 140 0.46 32.95 21.63
CA GLU A 140 0.81 33.77 22.79
C GLU A 140 0.56 35.26 22.53
N LEU A 141 1.02 35.78 21.40
CA LEU A 141 0.76 37.17 20.97
C LEU A 141 -0.74 37.45 20.87
N LYS A 142 -1.51 36.52 20.27
CA LYS A 142 -2.95 36.71 20.10
C LYS A 142 -3.71 36.66 21.41
N ILE A 143 -3.33 35.79 22.34
CA ILE A 143 -3.89 35.74 23.69
C ILE A 143 -3.62 37.07 24.41
N GLN A 144 -2.41 37.61 24.34
CA GLN A 144 -2.06 38.89 24.95
C GLN A 144 -2.90 40.04 24.35
N GLU A 145 -3.03 40.11 23.02
CA GLU A 145 -3.85 41.10 22.33
C GLU A 145 -5.32 41.05 22.78
N LEU A 146 -5.91 39.85 22.86
CA LEU A 146 -7.30 39.66 23.27
C LEU A 146 -7.52 40.01 24.76
N ARG A 147 -6.56 39.67 25.62
CA ARG A 147 -6.60 40.04 27.05
C ARG A 147 -6.56 41.56 27.24
N LEU A 148 -5.73 42.27 26.48
CA LEU A 148 -5.70 43.74 26.50
C LEU A 148 -7.04 44.35 26.08
N ARG A 149 -7.71 43.73 25.10
CA ARG A 149 -9.05 44.12 24.65
C ARG A 149 -10.18 43.69 25.57
N LYS A 150 -9.89 42.92 26.63
CA LYS A 150 -10.87 42.30 27.54
C LYS A 150 -11.90 41.43 26.81
N ASP A 151 -11.47 40.78 25.73
CA ASP A 151 -12.29 39.84 24.97
C ASP A 151 -12.29 38.47 25.66
N VAL A 152 -13.48 37.89 25.84
CA VAL A 152 -13.67 36.55 26.42
C VAL A 152 -12.99 35.45 25.60
N LEU A 153 -12.79 35.67 24.30
CA LEU A 153 -12.06 34.75 23.43
C LEU A 153 -10.60 34.55 23.85
N GLY A 154 -10.01 35.50 24.59
CA GLY A 154 -8.63 35.38 25.07
C GLY A 154 -8.42 34.19 26.01
N GLU A 155 -9.37 33.94 26.92
CA GLU A 155 -9.27 32.82 27.86
C GLU A 155 -9.60 31.47 27.21
N GLU A 156 -10.57 31.44 26.27
CA GLU A 156 -10.84 30.24 25.47
C GLU A 156 -9.63 29.83 24.62
N LEU A 157 -8.98 30.81 23.99
CA LEU A 157 -7.77 30.55 23.21
C LEU A 157 -6.61 30.08 24.09
N ALA A 158 -6.48 30.61 25.32
CA ALA A 158 -5.50 30.14 26.30
C ALA A 158 -5.76 28.70 26.73
N HIS A 159 -7.02 28.32 26.97
CA HIS A 159 -7.40 26.94 27.27
C HIS A 159 -7.08 26.00 26.10
N ARG A 160 -7.40 26.41 24.87
CA ARG A 160 -7.07 25.65 23.66
C ARG A 160 -5.56 25.48 23.48
N ARG A 161 -4.77 26.55 23.69
CA ARG A 161 -3.31 26.50 23.65
C ARG A 161 -2.75 25.48 24.63
N ALA A 162 -3.27 25.41 25.86
CA ALA A 162 -2.82 24.44 26.86
C ALA A 162 -2.98 22.98 26.39
N LEU A 163 -4.03 22.67 25.63
CA LEU A 163 -4.22 21.35 25.02
C LEU A 163 -3.26 21.11 23.86
N LEU A 164 -2.99 22.13 23.04
CA LEU A 164 -2.07 22.03 21.89
C LEU A 164 -0.62 21.83 22.34
N VAL A 165 -0.18 22.49 23.41
CA VAL A 165 1.18 22.32 23.96
C VAL A 165 1.48 20.85 24.27
N GLN A 166 0.52 20.10 24.81
CA GLN A 166 0.72 18.66 25.04
C GLN A 166 0.96 17.86 23.75
N VAL A 167 0.31 18.27 22.65
CA VAL A 167 0.53 17.66 21.34
C VAL A 167 1.89 18.09 20.80
N HIS A 168 2.24 19.37 20.90
CA HIS A 168 3.53 19.91 20.48
C HIS A 168 4.69 19.24 21.20
N ASP A 169 4.61 19.07 22.52
CA ASP A 169 5.62 18.37 23.32
C ASP A 169 5.86 16.94 22.83
N ASN A 170 4.78 16.23 22.47
CA ASN A 170 4.90 14.88 21.93
C ASN A 170 5.50 14.88 20.53
N LEU A 171 5.10 15.82 19.67
CA LEU A 171 5.67 15.97 18.33
C LEU A 171 7.16 16.32 18.40
N LEU A 172 7.55 17.26 19.26
CA LEU A 172 8.94 17.65 19.48
C LEU A 172 9.76 16.46 20.01
N ARG A 173 9.22 15.66 20.93
CA ARG A 173 9.90 14.43 21.37
C ARG A 173 10.14 13.47 20.21
N THR A 174 9.14 13.24 19.36
CA THR A 174 9.29 12.39 18.17
C THR A 174 10.29 12.98 17.17
N ILE A 175 10.31 14.30 16.99
CA ILE A 175 11.31 14.99 16.17
C ILE A 175 12.72 14.71 16.71
N TYR A 176 12.96 14.88 18.01
CA TYR A 176 14.27 14.57 18.62
C TYR A 176 14.66 13.09 18.49
N GLU A 177 13.70 12.18 18.61
CA GLU A 177 13.93 10.76 18.36
C GLU A 177 14.36 10.51 16.91
N ILE A 178 13.71 11.14 15.92
CA ILE A 178 14.08 11.04 14.50
C ILE A 178 15.47 11.60 14.25
N GLU A 179 15.79 12.77 14.81
CA GLU A 179 17.09 13.42 14.68
C GLU A 179 18.23 12.60 15.30
N SER A 180 17.92 11.77 16.31
CA SER A 180 18.88 10.87 16.96
C SER A 180 19.21 9.60 16.16
N ILE A 181 18.47 9.30 15.08
CA ILE A 181 18.66 8.08 14.30
C ILE A 181 19.98 8.17 13.50
N PRO A 182 20.84 7.12 13.56
CA PRO A 182 22.05 7.08 12.74
C PRO A 182 21.75 7.20 11.24
N GLY A 183 22.36 8.18 10.59
CA GLY A 183 22.15 8.46 9.16
C GLY A 183 21.06 9.48 8.86
N TYR A 184 20.51 10.16 9.88
CA TYR A 184 19.74 11.38 9.67
C TYR A 184 20.60 12.45 8.97
N VAL A 185 20.01 13.12 7.97
CA VAL A 185 20.71 14.05 7.06
C VAL A 185 20.33 15.51 7.36
N GLY A 186 19.41 15.77 8.28
CA GLY A 186 19.02 17.12 8.67
C GLY A 186 20.01 17.74 9.66
N THR A 187 20.20 19.06 9.53
CA THR A 187 20.96 19.93 10.45
C THR A 187 20.05 21.03 10.97
#